data_AF-T1B7V1-F1
#
_entry.id   AF-T1B7V1-F1
#
_cell.length_a   1.000
_cell.length_b   1.000
_cell.length_c   1.000
_cell.angle_alpha   90.00
_cell.angle_beta   90.00
_cell.angle_gamma   90.00
#
_symmetry.space_group_name_H-M   'P 1'
#
loop_
_entity.id
_entity.type
_entity.pdbx_description
1 polymer ?
#
loop_
_entity_poly.entity_id
_entity_poly.type
_entity_poly.pdbx_seq_one_letter_code
_entity_poly.pdbx_strand_id
1 'polypeptide(L)'
;NVRILDRDYMVACPHDERPALLDAAEYLNARMREVRDSGKVVGLDRVAVMVALNMANELLQLRTRGSRVTVEASDKVRALRERLESALGHTQPLEL
;
A
#
# COMPACT_ATOMS: atom_id res chain seq x y z
N ASN A 1 15.87 -5.13 19.25
CA ASN A 1 16.56 -3.92 18.75
C ASN A 1 16.59 -3.96 17.24
N VAL A 2 16.38 -2.81 16.62
CA VAL A 2 16.55 -2.62 15.18
C VAL A 2 17.51 -1.45 14.95
N ARG A 3 18.33 -1.54 13.90
CA ARG A 3 19.32 -0.50 13.58
C ARG A 3 18.88 0.25 12.33
N ILE A 4 18.69 1.56 12.45
CA ILE A 4 18.24 2.43 11.36
C ILE A 4 19.19 3.61 11.28
N LEU A 5 19.78 3.83 10.10
CA LEU A 5 20.71 4.94 9.83
C LEU A 5 21.80 5.08 10.92
N ASP A 6 22.40 3.95 11.24
CA ASP A 6 23.50 3.80 12.21
C ASP A 6 23.11 4.04 13.69
N ARG A 7 21.81 4.19 13.99
CA ARG A 7 21.25 4.32 15.35
C ARG A 7 20.50 3.05 15.75
N ASP A 8 20.63 2.65 17.00
CA ASP A 8 19.90 1.51 17.57
C ASP A 8 18.60 1.96 18.25
N TYR A 9 17.52 1.25 17.96
CA TYR A 9 16.19 1.52 18.52
C TYR A 9 15.65 0.28 19.25
N MET A 10 15.07 0.53 20.42
CA MET A 10 14.25 -0.43 21.14
C MET A 10 12.79 -0.19 20.79
N VAL A 11 12.15 -1.21 20.22
CA VAL A 11 10.74 -1.19 19.81
C VAL A 11 10.06 -2.38 20.46
N ALA A 12 8.96 -2.13 21.17
CA ALA A 12 8.12 -3.20 21.69
C ALA A 12 7.45 -3.92 20.51
N CYS A 13 7.62 -5.23 20.43
CA CYS A 13 7.15 -6.03 19.29
C CYS A 13 6.77 -7.42 19.77
N PRO A 14 5.53 -7.88 19.50
CA PRO A 14 5.13 -9.27 19.68
C PRO A 14 6.05 -10.24 18.90
N HIS A 15 6.17 -11.48 19.37
CA HIS A 15 7.08 -12.46 18.77
C HIS A 15 6.74 -12.79 17.30
N ASP A 16 5.45 -12.82 16.98
CA ASP A 16 4.89 -13.10 15.66
C ASP A 16 5.03 -11.91 14.68
N GLU A 17 5.14 -10.69 15.19
CA GLU A 17 5.34 -9.48 14.36
C GLU A 17 6.82 -9.15 14.09
N ARG A 18 7.75 -9.84 14.76
CA ARG A 18 9.18 -9.55 14.66
C ARG A 18 9.72 -9.55 13.21
N PRO A 19 9.36 -10.50 12.33
CA PRO A 19 9.80 -10.47 10.93
C PRO A 19 9.34 -9.20 10.21
N ALA A 20 8.07 -8.82 10.37
CA ALA A 20 7.50 -7.63 9.74
C ALA A 20 8.17 -6.33 10.24
N LEU A 21 8.53 -6.27 11.53
CA LEU A 21 9.29 -5.15 12.07
C LEU A 21 10.70 -5.07 11.45
N LEU A 22 11.37 -6.19 11.25
CA LEU A 22 12.71 -6.21 10.63
C LEU A 22 12.64 -5.75 9.18
N ASP A 23 11.67 -6.24 8.41
CA ASP A 23 11.45 -5.81 7.01
C ASP A 23 11.16 -4.30 6.94
N ALA A 24 10.30 -3.79 7.83
CA ALA A 24 9.99 -2.36 7.91
C ALA A 24 11.23 -1.52 8.28
N ALA A 25 12.07 -1.99 9.21
CA ALA A 25 13.29 -1.30 9.61
C ALA A 25 14.34 -1.27 8.49
N GLU A 26 14.50 -2.38 7.76
CA GLU A 26 15.40 -2.48 6.60
C GLU A 26 14.97 -1.50 5.51
N TYR A 27 13.66 -1.50 5.19
CA TYR A 27 13.08 -0.59 4.21
C TYR A 27 13.24 0.88 4.59
N LEU A 28 12.98 1.23 5.85
CA LEU A 28 13.18 2.58 6.38
C LEU A 28 14.66 2.99 6.31
N ASN A 29 15.57 2.11 6.72
CA ASN A 29 17.02 2.36 6.68
C ASN A 29 17.50 2.65 5.24
N ALA A 30 17.05 1.87 4.26
CA ALA A 30 17.40 2.09 2.86
C ALA A 30 16.93 3.47 2.35
N ARG A 31 15.67 3.83 2.61
CA ARG A 31 15.11 5.14 2.19
C ARG A 31 15.76 6.32 2.89
N MET A 32 16.09 6.18 4.17
CA MET A 32 16.82 7.23 4.91
C MET A 32 18.25 7.41 4.40
N ARG A 33 18.94 6.33 4.00
CA ARG A 33 20.27 6.40 3.37
C ARG A 33 20.20 7.12 2.04
N GLU A 34 19.28 6.76 1.16
CA GLU A 34 19.08 7.41 -0.14
C GLU A 34 18.89 8.94 0.00
N VAL A 35 18.02 9.35 0.93
CA VAL A 35 17.74 10.78 1.16
C VAL A 35 18.95 11.49 1.76
N ARG A 36 19.64 10.88 2.73
CA ARG A 36 20.87 11.44 3.32
C ARG A 36 21.97 11.60 2.27
N ASP A 37 22.20 10.55 1.48
CA ASP A 37 23.29 10.48 0.51
C ASP A 37 23.05 11.41 -0.70
N SER A 38 21.79 11.82 -0.93
CA SER A 38 21.47 12.90 -1.89
C SER A 38 22.06 14.27 -1.54
N GLY A 39 22.44 14.49 -0.27
CA GLY A 39 22.97 15.76 0.24
C GLY A 39 21.97 16.93 0.26
N LYS A 40 20.74 16.75 -0.23
CA LYS A 40 19.73 17.82 -0.34
C LYS A 40 19.14 18.24 1.01
N VAL A 41 19.19 17.36 2.01
CA VAL A 41 18.64 17.63 3.33
C VAL A 41 19.66 17.36 4.42
N VAL A 42 19.83 18.36 5.27
CA VAL A 42 20.82 18.38 6.33
C VAL A 42 20.14 18.03 7.66
N GLY A 43 20.72 17.07 8.38
CA GLY A 43 20.28 16.65 9.71
C GLY A 43 19.41 15.38 9.69
N LEU A 44 19.73 14.45 10.58
CA LEU A 44 19.08 13.12 10.64
C LEU A 44 17.58 13.22 10.94
N ASP A 45 17.17 14.14 11.82
CA ASP A 45 15.75 14.33 12.17
C ASP A 45 14.94 14.81 10.96
N ARG A 46 15.50 15.70 10.13
CA ARG A 46 14.85 16.17 8.90
C ARG A 46 14.77 15.08 7.84
N VAL A 47 15.81 14.26 7.71
CA VAL A 47 15.78 13.05 6.86
C VAL A 47 14.67 12.11 7.30
N ALA A 48 14.56 11.83 8.61
CA ALA A 48 13.53 10.95 9.16
C ALA A 48 12.11 11.49 8.88
N VAL A 49 11.85 12.77 9.15
CA VAL A 49 10.54 13.40 8.92
C VAL A 49 10.15 13.35 7.45
N MET A 50 11.07 13.68 6.54
CA MET A 50 10.79 13.65 5.11
C MET A 50 10.51 12.24 4.59
N VAL A 51 11.29 11.25 5.03
CA VAL A 51 11.07 9.85 4.65
C VAL A 51 9.71 9.38 5.17
N ALA A 52 9.36 9.72 6.42
CA ALA A 52 8.06 9.41 6.98
C ALA A 52 6.91 10.05 6.18
N LEU A 53 7.04 11.31 5.78
CA LEU A 53 6.04 12.00 4.95
C LEU A 53 5.89 11.35 3.56
N ASN A 54 7.00 10.99 2.92
CA ASN A 54 6.97 10.31 1.62
C ASN A 54 6.27 8.95 1.71
N MET A 55 6.62 8.14 2.72
CA MET A 55 5.98 6.84 2.96
C MET A 55 4.49 6.98 3.29
N ALA A 56 4.10 7.98 4.10
CA ALA A 56 2.71 8.25 4.40
C ALA A 56 1.92 8.62 3.13
N ASN A 57 2.50 9.45 2.26
CA ASN A 57 1.90 9.78 0.97
C ASN A 57 1.78 8.55 0.05
N GLU A 58 2.82 7.71 -0.05
CA GLU A 58 2.76 6.45 -0.81
C GLU A 58 1.60 5.55 -0.32
N LEU A 59 1.45 5.40 1.00
CA LEU A 59 0.36 4.63 1.61
C LEU A 59 -1.02 5.20 1.27
N LEU A 60 -1.20 6.52 1.35
CA LEU A 60 -2.47 7.19 1.02
C LEU A 60 -2.82 7.03 -0.47
N GLN A 61 -1.81 7.09 -1.36
CA GLN A 61 -2.00 6.84 -2.78
C GLN A 61 -2.42 5.39 -3.05
N LEU A 62 -1.79 4.42 -2.38
CA LEU A 62 -2.14 2.99 -2.50
C LEU A 62 -3.58 2.72 -2.04
N ARG A 63 -4.00 3.29 -0.91
CA ARG A 63 -5.39 3.17 -0.42
C ARG A 63 -6.40 3.75 -1.42
N THR A 64 -6.09 4.91 -1.98
CA THR A 64 -6.94 5.56 -2.99
C THR A 64 -7.06 4.70 -4.26
N ARG A 65 -5.94 4.16 -4.75
CA ARG A 65 -5.93 3.27 -5.92
C ARG A 65 -6.70 1.97 -5.66
N GLY A 66 -6.50 1.36 -4.50
CA GLY A 66 -7.23 0.15 -4.09
C GLY A 66 -8.73 0.37 -4.08
N SER A 67 -9.21 1.47 -3.49
CA SER A 67 -10.63 1.85 -3.51
C SER A 67 -11.16 1.98 -4.95
N ARG A 68 -10.45 2.69 -5.83
CA ARG A 68 -10.85 2.83 -7.24
C ARG A 68 -10.96 1.49 -7.96
N VAL A 69 -9.97 0.60 -7.79
CA VAL A 69 -9.99 -0.74 -8.38
C VAL A 69 -11.19 -1.56 -7.88
N THR A 70 -11.54 -1.47 -6.58
CA THR A 70 -12.71 -2.18 -6.05
C THR A 70 -14.03 -1.68 -6.63
N VAL A 71 -14.16 -0.37 -6.85
CA VAL A 71 -15.33 0.22 -7.50
C VAL A 71 -15.41 -0.22 -8.96
N GLU A 72 -14.33 -0.12 -9.72
CA GLU A 72 -14.29 -0.54 -11.12
C GLU A 72 -14.58 -2.04 -11.29
N ALA A 73 -14.07 -2.88 -10.40
CA ALA A 73 -14.36 -4.31 -10.40
C ALA A 73 -15.85 -4.57 -10.12
N SER A 74 -16.45 -3.85 -9.16
CA SER A 74 -17.87 -3.97 -8.82
C SER A 74 -18.76 -3.54 -9.98
N ASP A 75 -18.41 -2.44 -10.67
CA ASP A 75 -19.13 -1.95 -11.84
C ASP A 75 -19.06 -2.95 -13.01
N LYS A 76 -17.89 -3.54 -13.26
CA LYS A 76 -17.73 -4.60 -14.27
C LYS A 76 -18.56 -5.83 -13.94
N VAL A 77 -18.57 -6.26 -12.68
CA VAL A 77 -19.40 -7.39 -12.24
C VAL A 77 -20.89 -7.08 -12.42
N ARG A 78 -21.35 -5.86 -12.11
CA ARG A 78 -22.74 -5.44 -12.36
C ARG A 78 -23.08 -5.47 -13.85
N ALA A 79 -22.22 -4.91 -14.70
CA ALA A 79 -22.44 -4.91 -16.15
C ALA A 79 -22.48 -6.33 -16.75
N LEU A 80 -21.65 -7.25 -16.23
CA LEU A 80 -21.69 -8.66 -16.64
C LEU A 80 -23.00 -9.35 -16.22
N ARG A 81 -23.51 -9.05 -15.01
CA ARG A 81 -24.81 -9.56 -14.55
C ARG A 81 -25.96 -9.06 -15.43
N GLU A 82 -25.98 -7.77 -15.77
CA GLU A 82 -27.00 -7.18 -16.65
C GLU A 82 -26.98 -7.82 -18.05
N ARG A 83 -25.79 -8.07 -18.60
CA ARG A 83 -25.65 -8.78 -19.89
C ARG A 83 -26.12 -10.23 -19.83
N LEU A 84 -25.83 -10.92 -18.73
CA LEU A 84 -26.28 -12.29 -18.52
C LEU A 84 -27.81 -12.34 -18.44
N GLU A 85 -28.42 -11.45 -17.66
CA GLU A 85 -29.88 -11.33 -17.55
C GLU A 85 -30.52 -11.00 -18.90
N SER A 86 -29.94 -10.09 -19.67
CA SER A 86 -30.44 -9.76 -21.01
C SER A 86 -30.35 -10.95 -21.98
N ALA A 87 -29.26 -11.74 -21.93
CA ALA A 87 -29.09 -12.90 -22.80
C ALA A 87 -30.05 -14.05 -22.43
N LEU A 88 -30.25 -14.28 -21.13
CA LEU A 88 -31.17 -15.30 -20.61
C LEU A 88 -32.64 -14.89 -20.79
N GLY A 89 -32.96 -13.61 -20.58
CA GLY A 89 -34.29 -13.05 -20.83
C GLY A 89 -34.68 -13.07 -22.32
N HIS A 90 -33.72 -13.14 -23.23
CA HIS A 90 -33.96 -13.34 -24.67
C HIS A 90 -34.12 -14.81 -25.07
N THR A 91 -33.90 -15.76 -24.16
CA THR A 91 -34.10 -17.20 -24.41
C THR A 91 -35.47 -17.74 -23.97
N GLN A 92 -36.39 -16.86 -23.54
CA GLN A 92 -37.81 -17.19 -23.38
C GLN A 92 -38.64 -16.31 -24.34
N PRO A 93 -38.81 -16.76 -25.58
CA PRO A 93 -40.19 -17.01 -26.00
C PRO A 93 -40.30 -18.23 -26.92
N LEU A 94 -40.31 -19.44 -26.37
CA LEU A 94 -40.89 -20.66 -26.96
C LEU A 94 -41.12 -21.61 -25.76
N GLU A 95 -42.28 -22.21 -25.50
CA GLU A 95 -43.49 -22.45 -26.27
C GLU A 95 -44.59 -22.96 -25.32
N LEU A 96 -45.85 -22.66 -25.70
CA LEU A 96 -47.13 -23.38 -25.48
C LEU A 96 -47.74 -23.47 -24.06
#